data_AF-A0A349NES3-F1
#
_entry.id   AF-A0A349NES3-F1
#
_cell.length_a   1.000
_cell.length_b   1.000
_cell.length_c   1.000
_cell.angle_alpha   90.00
_cell.angle_beta   90.00
_cell.angle_gamma   90.00
#
_symmetry.space_group_name_H-M   'P 1'
#
loop_
_entity.id
_entity.type
_entity.pdbx_description
1 polymer ?
#
loop_
_entity_poly.entity_id
_entity_poly.type
_entity_poly.pdbx_seq_one_letter_code
_entity_poly.pdbx_strand_id
1 'polypeptide(L)'
;MKCFNLKSIFVVVAGALLLTTAVSCENGNQEFDDYSYQTVYFSHQTPVRTITLGTDVYSTELDNQHKFQIYATVGGVWKNRSDRHLNITVDPSLLKGMTFDDGTPIETLPDKYYSMSSNQITIPAGQIMGCVDVQLTDEFFADPKSINVNYVLPVRIVSADDSILEGKNYVLYALKYKNKWDGTWISHGTDEIDDNGTKSTVKREAEYLEKNELRQLYTTALKQVRYPITVSVNANNTQKALTCDLILNFDDQDHCTITTSTTNCTASGSGKWTFEGAKKAWGDKDRDQLDLSYIIKFTYTDNGVTKYYQLTSTDQLIMQSRNSAREDFTYKK
;
A
#
# COMPACT_ATOMS: atom_id res chain seq x y z
N MET A 1 -43.34 -71.57 -68.19
CA MET A 1 -44.11 -70.76 -67.22
C MET A 1 -43.08 -70.18 -66.24
N LYS A 2 -43.00 -68.86 -66.02
CA LYS A 2 -43.89 -68.02 -65.17
C LYS A 2 -44.05 -68.58 -63.74
N CYS A 3 -43.88 -67.82 -62.65
CA CYS A 3 -43.13 -66.57 -62.40
C CYS A 3 -43.18 -66.22 -60.88
N PHE A 4 -42.25 -65.38 -60.41
CA PHE A 4 -42.36 -64.47 -59.24
C PHE A 4 -42.55 -65.02 -57.80
N ASN A 5 -41.53 -64.75 -56.96
CA ASN A 5 -41.55 -63.95 -55.71
C ASN A 5 -42.72 -64.04 -54.70
N LEU A 6 -42.38 -64.08 -53.40
CA LEU A 6 -42.74 -63.01 -52.44
C LEU A 6 -41.99 -63.07 -51.06
N LYS A 7 -41.74 -61.89 -50.47
CA LYS A 7 -41.63 -61.52 -49.03
C LYS A 7 -40.48 -62.02 -48.10
N SER A 8 -39.59 -61.07 -47.78
CA SER A 8 -39.35 -60.49 -46.42
C SER A 8 -38.45 -61.17 -45.36
N ILE A 9 -37.52 -60.34 -44.80
CA ILE A 9 -37.06 -60.28 -43.38
C ILE A 9 -36.25 -61.50 -42.87
N PHE A 10 -35.08 -61.45 -42.20
CA PHE A 10 -34.08 -60.45 -41.67
C PHE A 10 -32.78 -61.27 -41.33
N VAL A 11 -31.60 -60.83 -40.83
CA VAL A 11 -30.91 -59.59 -40.38
C VAL A 11 -29.38 -59.94 -40.46
N VAL A 12 -28.44 -59.16 -41.04
CA VAL A 12 -27.72 -57.95 -40.55
C VAL A 12 -26.83 -58.20 -39.31
N VAL A 13 -25.57 -57.72 -39.17
CA VAL A 13 -24.50 -57.23 -40.07
C VAL A 13 -23.16 -57.45 -39.31
N ALA A 14 -22.03 -57.63 -40.00
CA ALA A 14 -20.72 -57.73 -39.35
C ALA A 14 -19.97 -56.37 -39.31
N GLY A 15 -19.33 -56.09 -38.15
CA GLY A 15 -18.09 -55.31 -38.05
C GLY A 15 -18.13 -53.80 -38.28
N ALA A 16 -18.17 -53.03 -37.19
CA ALA A 16 -17.49 -51.73 -37.09
C ALA A 16 -17.20 -51.39 -35.61
N LEU A 17 -15.93 -51.18 -35.25
CA LEU A 17 -15.56 -50.67 -33.93
C LEU A 17 -15.74 -49.15 -33.93
N LEU A 18 -16.91 -48.69 -33.48
CA LEU A 18 -17.25 -47.27 -33.38
C LEU A 18 -16.48 -46.60 -32.21
N LEU A 19 -15.20 -46.32 -32.46
CA LEU A 19 -14.46 -45.27 -31.76
C LEU A 19 -15.10 -43.93 -32.11
N THR A 20 -16.13 -43.55 -31.34
CA THR A 20 -16.72 -42.22 -31.39
C THR A 20 -15.71 -41.23 -30.83
N THR A 21 -14.85 -40.70 -31.70
CA THR A 21 -14.10 -39.48 -31.41
C THR A 21 -15.12 -38.39 -31.11
N ALA A 22 -15.23 -38.03 -29.83
CA ALA A 22 -15.97 -36.85 -29.45
C ALA A 22 -15.20 -35.64 -29.99
N VAL A 23 -15.53 -35.23 -31.22
CA VAL A 23 -15.09 -33.95 -31.78
C VAL A 23 -15.80 -32.90 -30.95
N SER A 24 -15.14 -32.48 -29.87
CA SER A 24 -15.47 -31.23 -29.20
C SER A 24 -15.26 -30.15 -30.25
N CYS A 25 -16.36 -29.64 -30.81
CA CYS A 25 -16.33 -28.35 -31.46
C CYS A 25 -15.94 -27.35 -30.37
N GLU A 26 -14.67 -26.93 -30.36
CA GLU A 26 -14.32 -25.68 -29.73
C GLU A 26 -15.23 -24.61 -30.35
N ASN A 27 -15.99 -23.90 -29.51
CA ASN A 27 -16.72 -22.73 -29.96
C ASN A 27 -15.68 -21.72 -30.42
N GLY A 28 -15.48 -21.61 -31.74
CA GLY A 28 -14.45 -20.76 -32.33
C GLY A 28 -14.54 -19.35 -31.78
N ASN A 29 -13.40 -18.77 -31.40
CA ASN A 29 -13.33 -17.47 -30.72
C ASN A 29 -14.17 -16.43 -31.44
N GLN A 30 -15.24 -15.99 -30.78
CA GLN A 30 -16.18 -15.01 -31.32
C GLN A 30 -15.52 -13.63 -31.30
N GLU A 31 -14.84 -13.25 -32.37
CA GLU A 31 -14.40 -11.87 -32.56
C GLU A 31 -15.59 -10.98 -32.95
N PHE A 32 -15.63 -9.78 -32.36
CA PHE A 32 -16.56 -8.72 -32.71
C PHE A 32 -15.80 -7.54 -33.34
N ASP A 33 -16.53 -6.70 -34.06
CA ASP A 33 -16.05 -5.40 -34.52
C ASP A 33 -15.84 -4.45 -33.34
N ASP A 34 -14.93 -3.48 -33.51
CA ASP A 34 -14.76 -2.40 -32.55
C ASP A 34 -15.97 -1.44 -32.60
N TYR A 35 -16.27 -0.77 -31.48
CA TYR A 35 -17.34 0.23 -31.43
C TYR A 35 -17.01 1.41 -32.35
N SER A 36 -18.03 2.08 -32.88
CA SER A 36 -17.91 3.14 -33.90
C SER A 36 -17.01 4.33 -33.51
N TYR A 37 -16.74 4.49 -32.22
CA TYR A 37 -15.73 5.42 -31.70
C TYR A 37 -14.86 4.71 -30.66
N GLN A 38 -13.55 4.69 -30.89
CA GLN A 38 -12.58 4.33 -29.87
C GLN A 38 -12.23 5.59 -29.05
N THR A 39 -11.92 5.40 -27.77
CA THR A 39 -11.57 6.51 -26.87
C THR A 39 -10.39 6.17 -25.96
N VAL A 40 -9.57 7.16 -25.63
CA VAL A 40 -8.45 7.02 -24.71
C VAL A 40 -8.57 7.95 -23.50
N TYR A 41 -8.19 7.46 -22.32
CA TYR A 41 -8.55 8.12 -21.06
C TYR A 41 -7.74 7.66 -19.83
N PHE A 42 -7.79 8.47 -18.77
CA PHE A 42 -7.37 8.07 -17.42
C PHE A 42 -8.58 7.51 -16.64
N SER A 43 -8.51 6.27 -16.18
CA SER A 43 -9.64 5.57 -15.55
C SER A 43 -10.09 6.20 -14.21
N HIS A 44 -9.13 6.76 -13.46
CA HIS A 44 -9.35 7.41 -12.15
C HIS A 44 -8.74 8.81 -12.15
N GLN A 45 -9.38 9.75 -11.44
CA GLN A 45 -9.06 11.18 -11.48
C GLN A 45 -8.32 11.68 -10.24
N THR A 46 -8.47 11.04 -9.09
CA THR A 46 -7.85 11.44 -7.82
C THR A 46 -7.18 10.28 -7.04
N PRO A 47 -6.45 9.35 -7.67
CA PRO A 47 -5.78 8.27 -6.95
C PRO A 47 -4.72 8.83 -5.97
N VAL A 48 -4.63 8.24 -4.79
CA VAL A 48 -3.49 8.41 -3.88
C VAL A 48 -2.50 7.29 -4.16
N ARG A 49 -1.32 7.65 -4.69
CA ARG A 49 -0.18 6.74 -4.83
C ARG A 49 0.66 6.79 -3.56
N THR A 50 0.41 5.82 -2.68
CA THR A 50 1.33 5.45 -1.60
C THR A 50 2.51 4.68 -2.20
N ILE A 51 3.73 5.20 -2.03
CA ILE A 51 4.98 4.48 -2.28
C ILE A 51 5.28 3.63 -1.04
N THR A 52 5.16 2.31 -1.17
CA THR A 52 5.31 1.35 -0.07
C THR A 52 6.69 0.69 -0.14
N LEU A 53 7.65 1.24 0.59
CA LEU A 53 9.00 0.66 0.69
C LEU A 53 8.96 -0.64 1.51
N GLY A 54 9.89 -1.56 1.26
CA GLY A 54 9.87 -2.92 1.80
C GLY A 54 8.93 -3.85 1.03
N THR A 55 8.42 -4.90 1.70
CA THR A 55 7.50 -5.89 1.12
C THR A 55 6.05 -5.65 1.53
N ASP A 56 5.11 -6.17 0.75
CA ASP A 56 3.67 -6.14 1.04
C ASP A 56 2.96 -7.36 0.41
N VAL A 57 1.63 -7.45 0.54
CA VAL A 57 0.80 -8.51 -0.06
C VAL A 57 0.63 -8.38 -1.60
N TYR A 58 1.27 -7.39 -2.21
CA TYR A 58 1.36 -7.13 -3.64
C TYR A 58 2.80 -6.71 -3.99
N SER A 59 3.16 -6.70 -5.28
CA SER A 59 4.52 -6.30 -5.68
C SER A 59 4.78 -4.82 -5.40
N THR A 60 5.82 -4.57 -4.61
CA THR A 60 6.40 -3.26 -4.29
C THR A 60 7.72 -3.03 -5.05
N GLU A 61 7.96 -3.76 -6.15
CA GLU A 61 9.23 -3.70 -6.88
C GLU A 61 9.54 -2.29 -7.40
N LEU A 62 8.56 -1.62 -8.02
CA LEU A 62 8.71 -0.24 -8.48
C LEU A 62 8.84 0.73 -7.30
N ASP A 63 8.09 0.52 -6.21
CA ASP A 63 8.15 1.34 -4.99
C ASP A 63 9.57 1.36 -4.41
N ASN A 64 10.23 0.19 -4.33
CA ASN A 64 11.62 0.06 -3.88
C ASN A 64 12.65 0.59 -4.90
N GLN A 65 12.27 0.78 -6.16
CA GLN A 65 13.03 1.56 -7.16
C GLN A 65 12.70 3.07 -7.10
N HIS A 66 11.96 3.53 -6.08
CA HIS A 66 11.46 4.91 -5.94
C HIS A 66 10.60 5.35 -7.15
N LYS A 67 9.85 4.42 -7.74
CA LYS A 67 9.15 4.59 -9.02
C LYS A 67 7.66 4.28 -8.91
N PHE A 68 6.87 4.92 -9.76
CA PHE A 68 5.50 4.50 -10.07
C PHE A 68 5.19 4.71 -11.55
N GLN A 69 3.99 4.30 -11.97
CA GLN A 69 3.54 4.39 -13.36
C GLN A 69 2.20 5.11 -13.48
N ILE A 70 2.09 5.96 -14.49
CA ILE A 70 0.85 6.64 -14.86
C ILE A 70 0.25 5.90 -16.04
N TYR A 71 -0.91 5.27 -15.82
CA TYR A 71 -1.58 4.41 -16.80
C TYR A 71 -2.71 5.13 -17.53
N ALA A 72 -2.74 5.02 -18.86
CA ALA A 72 -3.90 5.35 -19.69
C ALA A 72 -4.51 4.08 -20.29
N THR A 73 -5.81 4.15 -20.59
CA THR A 73 -6.63 3.02 -21.09
C THR A 73 -7.25 3.38 -22.44
N VAL A 74 -7.38 2.40 -23.33
CA VAL A 74 -8.22 2.51 -24.55
C VAL A 74 -9.54 1.74 -24.34
N GLY A 75 -10.65 2.39 -24.69
CA GLY A 75 -12.00 1.85 -24.68
C GLY A 75 -12.68 1.95 -26.05
N GLY A 76 -13.77 1.22 -26.24
CA GLY A 76 -14.45 1.12 -27.54
C GLY A 76 -13.81 0.13 -28.52
N VAL A 77 -12.72 -0.55 -28.14
CA VAL A 77 -12.15 -1.68 -28.88
C VAL A 77 -12.65 -3.01 -28.32
N TRP A 78 -12.99 -3.96 -29.19
CA TRP A 78 -13.03 -5.38 -28.86
C TRP A 78 -11.60 -5.94 -28.71
N LYS A 79 -10.69 -5.47 -29.56
CA LYS A 79 -9.28 -5.88 -29.59
C LYS A 79 -8.45 -4.71 -30.09
N ASN A 80 -7.48 -4.24 -29.31
CA ASN A 80 -6.57 -3.20 -29.81
C ASN A 80 -5.66 -3.79 -30.90
N ARG A 81 -5.85 -3.39 -32.16
CA ARG A 81 -5.18 -3.97 -33.34
C ARG A 81 -3.95 -3.16 -33.82
N SER A 82 -3.64 -2.04 -33.16
CA SER A 82 -2.49 -1.17 -33.45
C SER A 82 -1.96 -0.50 -32.18
N ASP A 83 -0.73 0.00 -32.20
CA ASP A 83 -0.25 0.88 -31.13
C ASP A 83 -1.08 2.18 -31.14
N ARG A 84 -1.46 2.68 -29.95
CA ARG A 84 -2.17 3.96 -29.78
C ARG A 84 -1.32 4.93 -28.96
N HIS A 85 -1.14 6.15 -29.45
CA HIS A 85 -0.29 7.15 -28.83
C HIS A 85 -1.11 8.26 -28.18
N LEU A 86 -0.70 8.66 -26.98
CA LEU A 86 -1.30 9.74 -26.19
C LEU A 86 -0.19 10.70 -25.76
N ASN A 87 -0.20 11.93 -26.27
CA ASN A 87 0.66 12.98 -25.74
C ASN A 87 0.06 13.52 -24.45
N ILE A 88 0.89 13.66 -23.42
CA ILE A 88 0.51 14.13 -22.09
C ILE A 88 1.36 15.33 -21.67
N THR A 89 0.84 16.13 -20.75
CA THR A 89 1.60 17.17 -20.04
C THR A 89 1.27 17.14 -18.56
N VAL A 90 2.23 17.56 -17.73
CA VAL A 90 1.91 18.06 -16.40
C VAL A 90 1.20 19.42 -16.58
N ASP A 91 0.10 19.65 -15.87
CA ASP A 91 -0.65 20.92 -15.90
C ASP A 91 -1.08 21.36 -14.49
N PRO A 92 -0.27 22.20 -13.82
CA PRO A 92 -0.60 22.77 -12.51
C PRO A 92 -1.90 23.59 -12.48
N SER A 93 -2.41 24.06 -13.63
CA SER A 93 -3.67 24.83 -13.66
C SER A 93 -4.90 24.00 -13.29
N LEU A 94 -4.83 22.66 -13.40
CA LEU A 94 -5.85 21.75 -12.90
C LEU A 94 -6.15 21.98 -11.41
N LEU A 95 -5.09 22.17 -10.61
CA LEU A 95 -5.14 22.32 -9.15
C LEU A 95 -5.50 23.73 -8.68
N LYS A 96 -5.63 24.70 -9.61
CA LYS A 96 -5.84 26.11 -9.25
C LYS A 96 -7.12 26.29 -8.41
N GLY A 97 -6.93 26.80 -7.19
CA GLY A 97 -8.00 27.09 -6.22
C GLY A 97 -8.49 25.89 -5.42
N MET A 98 -7.88 24.70 -5.57
CA MET A 98 -8.34 23.50 -4.89
C MET A 98 -7.76 23.36 -3.48
N THR A 99 -8.58 22.84 -2.56
CA THR A 99 -8.17 22.41 -1.21
C THR A 99 -8.56 20.95 -0.99
N PHE A 100 -7.89 20.28 -0.05
CA PHE A 100 -8.41 19.07 0.56
C PHE A 100 -9.63 19.38 1.45
N ASP A 101 -10.29 18.35 1.99
CA ASP A 101 -11.55 18.49 2.72
C ASP A 101 -11.43 19.27 4.05
N ASP A 102 -10.25 19.32 4.66
CA ASP A 102 -9.92 20.11 5.84
C ASP A 102 -9.73 21.62 5.55
N GLY A 103 -9.62 21.99 4.27
CA GLY A 103 -9.30 23.34 3.82
C GLY A 103 -7.82 23.58 3.52
N THR A 104 -6.94 22.58 3.69
CA THR A 104 -5.53 22.68 3.33
C THR A 104 -5.37 22.83 1.81
N PRO A 105 -4.67 23.85 1.29
CA PRO A 105 -4.45 24.01 -0.15
C PRO A 105 -3.72 22.82 -0.77
N ILE A 106 -4.12 22.42 -1.98
CA ILE A 106 -3.44 21.34 -2.70
C ILE A 106 -2.16 21.87 -3.34
N GLU A 107 -1.01 21.32 -2.95
CA GLU A 107 0.29 21.71 -3.50
C GLU A 107 0.63 20.87 -4.74
N THR A 108 1.13 21.52 -5.79
CA THR A 108 1.68 20.80 -6.96
C THR A 108 2.98 20.11 -6.57
N LEU A 109 3.19 18.87 -6.99
CA LEU A 109 4.46 18.17 -6.83
C LEU A 109 5.59 18.99 -7.50
N PRO A 110 6.63 19.43 -6.77
CA PRO A 110 7.73 20.19 -7.34
C PRO A 110 8.48 19.43 -8.44
N ASP A 111 8.88 20.12 -9.52
CA ASP A 111 9.60 19.51 -10.65
C ASP A 111 10.95 18.87 -10.27
N LYS A 112 11.53 19.28 -9.14
CA LYS A 112 12.74 18.68 -8.56
C LYS A 112 12.49 17.38 -7.78
N TYR A 113 11.25 16.92 -7.63
CA TYR A 113 10.88 15.70 -6.88
C TYR A 113 10.65 14.48 -7.78
N TYR A 114 10.62 14.66 -9.10
CA TYR A 114 10.33 13.59 -10.05
C TYR A 114 10.98 13.82 -11.42
N SER A 115 11.02 12.75 -12.21
CA SER A 115 11.22 12.81 -13.66
C SER A 115 10.31 11.79 -14.34
N MET A 116 9.86 12.08 -15.56
CA MET A 116 9.02 11.18 -16.36
C MET A 116 9.86 10.57 -17.49
N SER A 117 9.69 9.28 -17.78
CA SER A 117 10.45 8.63 -18.86
C SER A 117 10.03 9.07 -20.27
N SER A 118 8.87 9.72 -20.39
CA SER A 118 8.30 10.22 -21.64
C SER A 118 7.26 11.32 -21.37
N ASN A 119 6.93 12.12 -22.39
CA ASN A 119 5.70 12.94 -22.44
C ASN A 119 4.63 12.33 -23.37
N GLN A 120 4.82 11.08 -23.77
CA GLN A 120 3.88 10.28 -24.56
C GLN A 120 3.70 8.90 -23.92
N ILE A 121 2.45 8.48 -23.76
CA ILE A 121 2.08 7.10 -23.42
C ILE A 121 1.75 6.36 -24.72
N THR A 122 2.36 5.20 -24.94
CA THR A 122 1.95 4.24 -25.97
C THR A 122 1.15 3.12 -25.32
N ILE A 123 -0.02 2.79 -25.87
CA ILE A 123 -0.80 1.59 -25.58
C ILE A 123 -0.51 0.59 -26.71
N PRO A 124 0.31 -0.46 -26.48
CA PRO A 124 0.72 -1.35 -27.57
C PRO A 124 -0.43 -2.15 -28.18
N ALA A 125 -0.27 -2.58 -29.43
CA ALA A 125 -1.15 -3.55 -30.08
C ALA A 125 -1.30 -4.81 -29.21
N GLY A 126 -2.54 -5.30 -29.08
CA GLY A 126 -2.91 -6.39 -28.17
C GLY A 126 -3.10 -5.99 -26.71
N GLN A 127 -2.68 -4.78 -26.29
CA GLN A 127 -2.91 -4.25 -24.94
C GLN A 127 -4.07 -3.24 -24.92
N ILE A 128 -4.78 -3.19 -23.79
CA ILE A 128 -5.83 -2.17 -23.52
C ILE A 128 -5.34 -1.03 -22.61
N MET A 129 -4.13 -1.15 -22.05
CA MET A 129 -3.50 -0.15 -21.20
C MET A 129 -2.05 0.08 -21.63
N GLY A 130 -1.58 1.29 -21.42
CA GLY A 130 -0.19 1.71 -21.61
C GLY A 130 0.18 2.68 -20.48
N CYS A 131 1.48 2.86 -20.23
CA CYS A 131 1.93 3.73 -19.15
C CYS A 131 3.21 4.49 -19.48
N VAL A 132 3.54 5.42 -18.59
CA VAL A 132 4.84 6.08 -18.49
C VAL A 132 5.37 5.91 -17.07
N ASP A 133 6.69 5.71 -16.95
CA ASP A 133 7.36 5.65 -15.65
C ASP A 133 7.53 7.07 -15.09
N VAL A 134 7.31 7.21 -13.78
CA VAL A 134 7.67 8.39 -13.00
C VAL A 134 8.67 7.95 -11.94
N GLN A 135 9.91 8.43 -12.07
CA GLN A 135 10.99 8.23 -11.12
C GLN A 135 10.98 9.37 -10.09
N LEU A 136 10.83 9.05 -8.81
CA LEU A 136 10.96 10.02 -7.72
C LEU A 136 12.44 10.20 -7.34
N THR A 137 12.79 11.39 -6.84
CA THR A 137 14.14 11.74 -6.39
C THR A 137 14.24 11.74 -4.86
N ASP A 138 15.45 11.76 -4.32
CA ASP A 138 15.68 11.78 -2.87
C ASP A 138 15.07 13.03 -2.19
N GLU A 139 14.96 14.16 -2.91
CA GLU A 139 14.31 15.36 -2.38
C GLU A 139 12.80 15.18 -2.12
N PHE A 140 12.12 14.26 -2.83
CA PHE A 140 10.74 13.90 -2.49
C PHE A 140 10.67 13.25 -1.11
N PHE A 141 11.55 12.30 -0.84
CA PHE A 141 11.53 11.51 0.40
C PHE A 141 12.12 12.27 1.60
N ALA A 142 13.02 13.22 1.35
CA ALA A 142 13.58 14.12 2.35
C ALA A 142 12.58 15.19 2.85
N ASP A 143 11.49 15.43 2.11
CA ASP A 143 10.45 16.38 2.51
C ASP A 143 9.48 15.75 3.53
N PRO A 144 9.34 16.32 4.75
CA PRO A 144 8.46 15.78 5.78
C PRO A 144 6.96 15.88 5.44
N LYS A 145 6.56 16.64 4.40
CA LYS A 145 5.17 16.59 3.91
C LYS A 145 4.87 15.32 3.13
N SER A 146 5.86 14.71 2.48
CA SER A 146 5.70 13.57 1.56
C SER A 146 5.32 12.24 2.26
N ILE A 147 5.21 12.21 3.59
CA ILE A 147 4.61 11.07 4.32
C ILE A 147 3.08 11.15 4.37
N ASN A 148 2.49 12.29 3.99
CA ASN A 148 1.06 12.57 3.99
C ASN A 148 0.55 12.95 2.60
N VAL A 149 -0.78 12.96 2.42
CA VAL A 149 -1.41 13.54 1.23
C VAL A 149 -1.24 15.06 1.28
N ASN A 150 -0.28 15.58 0.51
CA ASN A 150 -0.01 17.02 0.37
C ASN A 150 0.29 17.37 -1.10
N TYR A 151 1.28 16.68 -1.68
CA TYR A 151 1.71 16.90 -3.05
C TYR A 151 0.88 16.12 -4.05
N VAL A 152 0.47 16.79 -5.12
CA VAL A 152 -0.30 16.21 -6.23
C VAL A 152 0.43 16.46 -7.55
N LEU A 153 0.59 15.41 -8.36
CA LEU A 153 1.09 15.48 -9.73
C LEU A 153 -0.11 15.52 -10.71
N PRO A 154 -0.42 16.68 -11.33
CA PRO A 154 -1.59 16.82 -12.21
C PRO A 154 -1.20 16.60 -13.67
N VAL A 155 -1.71 15.54 -14.30
CA VAL A 155 -1.40 15.18 -15.70
C VAL A 155 -2.65 15.26 -16.57
N ARG A 156 -2.53 15.82 -17.79
CA ARG A 156 -3.59 15.89 -18.80
C ARG A 156 -3.13 15.29 -20.13
N ILE A 157 -4.02 14.56 -20.81
CA ILE A 157 -3.89 14.17 -22.22
C ILE A 157 -4.14 15.40 -23.09
N VAL A 158 -3.17 15.80 -23.93
CA VAL A 158 -3.25 16.98 -24.79
C VAL A 158 -3.61 16.64 -26.24
N SER A 159 -3.23 15.46 -26.72
CA SER A 159 -3.65 14.91 -28.02
C SER A 159 -3.49 13.39 -28.01
N ALA A 160 -4.18 12.69 -28.89
CA ALA A 160 -4.03 11.25 -29.09
C ALA A 160 -4.40 10.85 -30.53
N ASP A 161 -4.05 9.62 -30.92
CA ASP A 161 -4.50 9.02 -32.19
C ASP A 161 -6.02 8.78 -32.21
N ASP A 162 -6.60 8.50 -31.04
CA ASP A 162 -8.03 8.28 -30.80
C ASP A 162 -8.69 9.48 -30.11
N SER A 163 -10.02 9.50 -30.09
CA SER A 163 -10.79 10.50 -29.34
C SER A 163 -10.46 10.46 -27.84
N ILE A 164 -10.27 11.61 -27.21
CA ILE A 164 -10.06 11.68 -25.76
C ILE A 164 -11.42 11.66 -25.06
N LEU A 165 -11.63 10.78 -24.07
CA LEU A 165 -12.91 10.65 -23.37
C LEU A 165 -13.21 11.89 -22.51
N GLU A 166 -14.41 12.46 -22.68
CA GLU A 166 -14.86 13.65 -21.95
C GLU A 166 -14.86 13.41 -20.42
N GLY A 167 -14.42 14.42 -19.65
CA GLY A 167 -14.29 14.36 -18.20
C GLY A 167 -13.20 13.41 -17.66
N LYS A 168 -12.56 12.63 -18.54
CA LYS A 168 -11.53 11.61 -18.20
C LYS A 168 -10.17 11.89 -18.84
N ASN A 169 -9.96 13.10 -19.36
CA ASN A 169 -8.72 13.55 -19.99
C ASN A 169 -7.60 13.97 -19.01
N TYR A 170 -7.83 13.89 -17.70
CA TYR A 170 -6.85 14.24 -16.67
C TYR A 170 -6.82 13.22 -15.52
N VAL A 171 -5.70 13.20 -14.80
CA VAL A 171 -5.51 12.50 -13.52
C VAL A 171 -4.69 13.38 -12.58
N LEU A 172 -5.06 13.38 -11.31
CA LEU A 172 -4.39 14.06 -10.22
C LEU A 172 -3.83 12.97 -9.31
N TYR A 173 -2.53 12.69 -9.36
CA TYR A 173 -1.89 11.71 -8.48
C TYR A 173 -1.45 12.37 -7.19
N ALA A 174 -2.21 12.20 -6.11
CA ALA A 174 -1.72 12.53 -4.77
C ALA A 174 -0.62 11.55 -4.38
N LEU A 175 0.50 12.05 -3.87
CA LEU A 175 1.69 11.25 -3.59
C LEU A 175 2.05 11.31 -2.11
N LYS A 176 2.27 10.13 -1.53
CA LYS A 176 2.86 9.95 -0.19
C LYS A 176 3.75 8.71 -0.19
N TYR A 177 4.63 8.57 0.79
CA TYR A 177 5.40 7.33 1.01
C TYR A 177 5.27 6.80 2.42
N LYS A 178 5.55 5.51 2.59
CA LYS A 178 5.81 4.89 3.88
C LYS A 178 7.05 3.99 3.84
N ASN A 179 7.84 4.02 4.89
CA ASN A 179 9.04 3.18 5.02
C ASN A 179 8.66 1.73 5.40
N LYS A 180 9.64 0.82 5.36
CA LYS A 180 9.39 -0.62 5.54
C LYS A 180 8.88 -1.05 6.92
N TRP A 181 9.10 -0.25 7.96
CA TRP A 181 8.65 -0.57 9.33
C TRP A 181 7.25 -0.02 9.66
N ASP A 182 6.67 0.80 8.77
CA ASP A 182 5.29 1.31 8.87
C ASP A 182 4.27 0.17 8.73
N GLY A 183 3.38 0.03 9.71
CA GLY A 183 2.39 -1.05 9.76
C GLY A 183 1.78 -1.26 11.14
N THR A 184 0.80 -2.15 11.20
CA THR A 184 0.30 -2.75 12.44
C THR A 184 1.17 -3.94 12.82
N TRP A 185 1.56 -3.99 14.08
CA TRP A 185 2.42 -5.01 14.67
C TRP A 185 1.70 -5.67 15.85
N ILE A 186 1.86 -6.99 15.98
CA ILE A 186 1.49 -7.72 17.19
C ILE A 186 2.64 -7.57 18.19
N SER A 187 2.36 -7.13 19.41
CA SER A 187 3.34 -6.76 20.43
C SER A 187 3.22 -7.66 21.66
N HIS A 188 4.31 -8.34 21.99
CA HIS A 188 4.43 -9.20 23.17
C HIS A 188 5.81 -9.03 23.82
N GLY A 189 5.94 -9.29 25.12
CA GLY A 189 7.16 -8.95 25.84
C GLY A 189 7.02 -8.91 27.36
N THR A 190 7.95 -8.21 28.00
CA THR A 190 8.01 -8.05 29.46
C THR A 190 8.34 -6.60 29.81
N ASP A 191 7.56 -6.05 30.74
CA ASP A 191 7.60 -4.67 31.19
C ASP A 191 7.94 -4.64 32.70
N GLU A 192 9.14 -4.17 33.03
CA GLU A 192 9.56 -3.90 34.41
C GLU A 192 9.24 -2.44 34.77
N ILE A 193 8.36 -2.25 35.74
CA ILE A 193 7.74 -0.97 36.09
C ILE A 193 8.28 -0.48 37.44
N ASP A 194 8.53 0.82 37.54
CA ASP A 194 8.80 1.55 38.78
C ASP A 194 7.89 2.80 38.83
N ASP A 195 6.73 2.65 39.48
CA ASP A 195 5.77 3.72 39.74
C ASP A 195 6.08 4.38 41.08
N ASN A 196 6.82 5.49 41.02
CA ASN A 196 7.23 6.29 42.17
C ASN A 196 7.87 5.46 43.32
N GLY A 197 8.72 4.47 42.99
CA GLY A 197 9.36 3.54 43.92
C GLY A 197 8.63 2.20 44.10
N THR A 198 7.40 2.08 43.58
CA THR A 198 6.61 0.84 43.64
C THR A 198 6.91 -0.01 42.41
N LYS A 199 7.48 -1.20 42.62
CA LYS A 199 7.94 -2.06 41.53
C LYS A 199 6.98 -3.20 41.22
N SER A 200 6.80 -3.47 39.93
CA SER A 200 6.02 -4.61 39.42
C SER A 200 6.54 -5.04 38.04
N THR A 201 6.26 -6.29 37.69
CA THR A 201 6.61 -6.87 36.39
C THR A 201 5.32 -7.29 35.67
N VAL A 202 5.16 -6.91 34.42
CA VAL A 202 4.02 -7.31 33.58
C VAL A 202 4.55 -8.06 32.36
N LYS A 203 4.20 -9.35 32.22
CA LYS A 203 4.42 -10.08 30.97
C LYS A 203 3.23 -9.86 30.04
N ARG A 204 3.45 -9.23 28.90
CA ARG A 204 2.49 -9.13 27.79
C ARG A 204 2.62 -10.38 26.94
N GLU A 205 1.89 -11.43 27.29
CA GLU A 205 1.83 -12.68 26.53
C GLU A 205 0.48 -13.37 26.68
N ALA A 206 -0.21 -13.59 25.56
CA ALA A 206 -1.43 -14.37 25.44
C ALA A 206 -1.14 -15.84 25.05
N GLU A 207 -2.16 -16.70 25.13
CA GLU A 207 -2.05 -18.12 24.71
C GLU A 207 -1.77 -18.28 23.21
N TYR A 208 -2.20 -17.32 22.39
CA TYR A 208 -2.02 -17.29 20.94
C TYR A 208 -1.48 -15.91 20.53
N LEU A 209 -0.54 -15.89 19.59
CA LEU A 209 0.13 -14.65 19.16
C LEU A 209 -0.88 -13.63 18.62
N GLU A 210 -1.89 -14.08 17.87
CA GLU A 210 -2.95 -13.22 17.31
C GLU A 210 -3.94 -12.67 18.36
N LYS A 211 -3.70 -12.92 19.65
CA LYS A 211 -4.42 -12.35 20.80
C LYS A 211 -3.57 -11.36 21.62
N ASN A 212 -2.28 -11.21 21.30
CA ASN A 212 -1.42 -10.18 21.89
C ASN A 212 -1.81 -8.76 21.39
N GLU A 213 -1.25 -7.73 22.01
CA GLU A 213 -1.62 -6.33 21.78
C GLU A 213 -1.29 -5.90 20.33
N LEU A 214 -2.21 -5.19 19.66
CA LEU A 214 -1.93 -4.55 18.37
C LEU A 214 -1.41 -3.13 18.59
N ARG A 215 -0.21 -2.85 18.08
CA ARG A 215 0.42 -1.53 18.10
C ARG A 215 0.73 -1.05 16.69
N GLN A 216 0.86 0.27 16.52
CA GLN A 216 1.08 0.89 15.21
C GLN A 216 2.40 1.65 15.18
N LEU A 217 3.19 1.40 14.13
CA LEU A 217 4.39 2.19 13.80
C LEU A 217 4.05 3.08 12.58
N TYR A 218 4.51 4.33 12.61
CA TYR A 218 4.20 5.35 11.61
C TYR A 218 5.48 5.95 11.02
N THR A 219 5.59 6.06 9.70
CA THR A 219 6.69 6.75 9.01
C THR A 219 6.81 8.20 9.47
N THR A 220 8.03 8.63 9.80
CA THR A 220 8.38 10.05 9.98
C THR A 220 9.53 10.49 9.07
N ALA A 221 10.37 9.56 8.61
CA ALA A 221 11.33 9.73 7.52
C ALA A 221 11.71 8.38 6.89
N LEU A 222 12.49 8.38 5.81
CA LEU A 222 13.01 7.16 5.15
C LEU A 222 13.56 6.09 6.12
N LYS A 223 14.31 6.52 7.13
CA LYS A 223 14.96 5.67 8.16
C LYS A 223 14.40 5.89 9.57
N GLN A 224 13.18 6.43 9.70
CA GLN A 224 12.62 6.79 11.00
C GLN A 224 11.13 6.49 11.10
N VAL A 225 10.71 5.90 12.23
CA VAL A 225 9.30 5.74 12.60
C VAL A 225 9.01 6.26 14.00
N ARG A 226 7.79 6.74 14.18
CA ARG A 226 7.17 7.06 15.48
C ARG A 226 6.41 5.85 15.99
N TYR A 227 6.63 5.51 17.26
CA TYR A 227 6.03 4.40 17.97
C TYR A 227 5.44 4.92 19.31
N PRO A 228 4.12 5.23 19.37
CA PRO A 228 3.51 5.80 20.56
C PRO A 228 3.22 4.74 21.62
N ILE A 229 3.90 4.82 22.77
CA ILE A 229 3.60 4.01 23.96
C ILE A 229 2.73 4.84 24.91
N THR A 230 1.61 4.29 25.38
CA THR A 230 0.71 4.96 26.33
C THR A 230 0.53 4.12 27.60
N VAL A 231 0.74 4.74 28.75
CA VAL A 231 0.52 4.13 30.08
C VAL A 231 -0.59 4.88 30.83
N SER A 232 -1.25 4.21 31.77
CA SER A 232 -2.22 4.84 32.67
C SER A 232 -1.63 5.00 34.06
N VAL A 233 -1.67 6.21 34.60
CA VAL A 233 -1.32 6.51 36.01
C VAL A 233 -2.53 7.04 36.76
N ASN A 234 -2.54 6.91 38.08
CA ASN A 234 -3.50 7.63 38.93
C ASN A 234 -2.92 8.99 39.35
N ALA A 235 -3.66 10.06 39.11
CA ALA A 235 -3.30 11.43 39.50
C ALA A 235 -4.55 12.23 39.87
N ASN A 236 -4.51 12.96 40.99
CA ASN A 236 -5.63 13.75 41.51
C ASN A 236 -6.94 12.92 41.65
N ASN A 237 -6.81 11.65 42.06
CA ASN A 237 -7.89 10.65 42.14
C ASN A 237 -8.60 10.33 40.79
N THR A 238 -7.94 10.58 39.66
CA THR A 238 -8.43 10.25 38.31
C THR A 238 -7.39 9.44 37.53
N GLN A 239 -7.85 8.54 36.64
CA GLN A 239 -6.97 7.82 35.73
C GLN A 239 -6.54 8.76 34.60
N LYS A 240 -5.23 8.91 34.40
CA LYS A 240 -4.63 9.78 33.40
C LYS A 240 -3.77 8.96 32.44
N ALA A 241 -4.04 9.07 31.14
CA ALA A 241 -3.14 8.56 30.11
C ALA A 241 -1.89 9.45 30.00
N LEU A 242 -0.72 8.83 29.93
CA LEU A 242 0.55 9.44 29.58
C LEU A 242 1.09 8.72 28.34
N THR A 243 1.21 9.44 27.22
CA THR A 243 1.77 8.92 25.96
C THR A 243 3.18 9.46 25.78
N CYS A 244 4.10 8.62 25.29
CA CYS A 244 5.43 9.00 24.85
C CYS A 244 5.64 8.48 23.43
N ASP A 245 5.99 9.39 22.51
CA ASP A 245 6.33 9.05 21.14
C ASP A 245 7.79 8.60 21.11
N LEU A 246 8.01 7.29 21.02
CA LEU A 246 9.34 6.74 20.76
C LEU A 246 9.68 6.98 19.29
N ILE A 247 10.85 7.55 19.04
CA ILE A 247 11.38 7.79 17.70
C ILE A 247 12.47 6.76 17.46
N LEU A 248 12.19 5.80 16.59
CA LEU A 248 13.10 4.72 16.21
C LEU A 248 13.87 5.17 14.97
N ASN A 249 15.19 5.33 15.11
CA ASN A 249 16.10 5.79 14.06
C ASN A 249 16.94 4.61 13.59
N PHE A 250 16.73 4.13 12.36
CA PHE A 250 17.35 2.93 11.81
C PHE A 250 18.66 3.20 11.05
N ASP A 251 19.61 2.26 11.13
CA ASP A 251 20.84 2.22 10.33
C ASP A 251 20.66 1.37 9.05
N ASP A 252 21.70 1.30 8.22
CA ASP A 252 21.76 0.47 7.01
C ASP A 252 21.95 -1.04 7.28
N GLN A 253 21.92 -1.46 8.55
CA GLN A 253 22.00 -2.86 9.01
C GLN A 253 20.74 -3.26 9.82
N ASP A 254 19.68 -2.43 9.75
CA ASP A 254 18.39 -2.59 10.40
C ASP A 254 18.39 -2.62 11.93
N HIS A 255 19.46 -2.13 12.57
CA HIS A 255 19.41 -1.78 13.99
C HIS A 255 18.79 -0.39 14.16
N CYS A 256 18.09 -0.15 15.27
CA CYS A 256 17.59 1.17 15.60
C CYS A 256 18.09 1.69 16.95
N THR A 257 18.14 3.02 17.06
CA THR A 257 18.28 3.74 18.33
C THR A 257 16.96 4.45 18.65
N ILE A 258 16.58 4.43 19.93
CA ILE A 258 15.31 4.99 20.40
C ILE A 258 15.57 6.30 21.14
N THR A 259 14.84 7.34 20.76
CA THR A 259 14.81 8.66 21.42
C THR A 259 13.37 9.14 21.59
N THR A 260 13.15 10.31 22.18
CA THR A 260 11.84 10.99 22.19
C THR A 260 12.01 12.50 22.25
N SER A 261 10.99 13.23 21.81
CA SER A 261 10.81 14.67 22.02
C SER A 261 9.55 15.00 22.84
N THR A 262 8.84 14.00 23.37
CA THR A 262 7.58 14.21 24.10
C THR A 262 7.82 14.91 25.45
N THR A 263 7.15 16.04 25.66
CA THR A 263 7.25 16.84 26.88
C THR A 263 6.93 16.03 28.15
N ASN A 264 7.79 16.14 29.17
CA ASN A 264 7.75 15.37 30.41
C ASN A 264 7.97 13.85 30.26
N CYS A 265 8.40 13.37 29.09
CA CYS A 265 8.98 12.04 28.90
C CYS A 265 10.49 12.15 28.71
N THR A 266 11.24 11.15 29.19
CA THR A 266 12.53 10.78 28.60
C THR A 266 12.45 9.34 28.12
N ALA A 267 13.11 9.03 27.00
CA ALA A 267 13.20 7.68 26.49
C ALA A 267 14.57 7.41 25.87
N SER A 268 15.06 6.20 26.06
CA SER A 268 16.27 5.69 25.42
C SER A 268 16.17 4.19 25.20
N GLY A 269 16.90 3.66 24.23
CA GLY A 269 16.89 2.23 23.93
C GLY A 269 17.50 1.91 22.57
N SER A 270 17.42 0.64 22.21
CA SER A 270 17.83 0.14 20.91
C SER A 270 16.92 -1.00 20.45
N GLY A 271 17.09 -1.42 19.21
CA GLY A 271 16.39 -2.57 18.67
C GLY A 271 16.97 -3.06 17.35
N LYS A 272 16.34 -4.07 16.77
CA LYS A 272 16.69 -4.62 15.46
C LYS A 272 15.45 -5.11 14.72
N TRP A 273 15.30 -4.70 13.47
CA TRP A 273 14.39 -5.34 12.52
C TRP A 273 15.08 -6.51 11.82
N THR A 274 14.34 -7.58 11.60
CA THR A 274 14.76 -8.77 10.86
C THR A 274 13.66 -9.17 9.89
N PHE A 275 13.96 -9.09 8.59
CA PHE A 275 13.10 -9.56 7.52
C PHE A 275 12.71 -11.03 7.74
N GLU A 276 11.41 -11.33 7.73
CA GLU A 276 10.86 -12.67 7.98
C GLU A 276 11.43 -13.36 9.26
N GLY A 277 11.85 -12.59 10.27
CA GLY A 277 12.51 -13.12 11.48
C GLY A 277 11.62 -14.03 12.33
N ALA A 278 10.32 -13.74 12.43
CA ALA A 278 9.36 -14.53 13.20
C ALA A 278 8.87 -15.72 12.37
N LYS A 279 9.53 -16.87 12.56
CA LYS A 279 9.28 -18.08 11.78
C LYS A 279 7.93 -18.72 12.11
N LYS A 280 7.12 -18.98 11.07
CA LYS A 280 5.76 -19.56 11.14
C LYS A 280 4.80 -18.86 12.12
N ALA A 281 4.96 -17.54 12.31
CA ALA A 281 4.29 -16.76 13.36
C ALA A 281 2.76 -16.99 13.44
N TRP A 282 2.06 -17.02 12.30
CA TRP A 282 0.70 -17.56 12.20
C TRP A 282 0.37 -18.02 10.78
N GLY A 283 -0.54 -18.99 10.66
CA GLY A 283 -0.95 -19.55 9.37
C GLY A 283 0.21 -20.15 8.56
N ASP A 284 1.21 -20.72 9.25
CA ASP A 284 2.46 -21.25 8.69
C ASP A 284 3.31 -20.24 7.88
N LYS A 285 3.07 -18.93 8.03
CA LYS A 285 3.84 -17.88 7.37
C LYS A 285 4.90 -17.27 8.28
N ASP A 286 6.09 -17.10 7.75
CA ASP A 286 7.11 -16.25 8.35
C ASP A 286 6.67 -14.77 8.28
N ARG A 287 7.14 -13.96 9.23
CA ARG A 287 6.78 -12.54 9.37
C ARG A 287 7.97 -11.71 9.80
N ASP A 288 8.01 -10.45 9.35
CA ASP A 288 8.99 -9.49 9.83
C ASP A 288 8.89 -9.32 11.35
N GLN A 289 10.05 -9.25 11.99
CA GLN A 289 10.20 -9.10 13.43
C GLN A 289 10.98 -7.82 13.73
N LEU A 290 10.58 -7.10 14.76
CA LEU A 290 11.30 -5.95 15.31
C LEU A 290 11.44 -6.13 16.82
N ASP A 291 12.65 -6.48 17.26
CA ASP A 291 12.99 -6.69 18.66
C ASP A 291 13.50 -5.38 19.26
N LEU A 292 12.89 -4.92 20.35
CA LEU A 292 13.24 -3.66 21.02
C LEU A 292 13.61 -3.89 22.49
N SER A 293 14.54 -3.08 23.00
CA SER A 293 14.79 -2.91 24.43
C SER A 293 14.89 -1.42 24.75
N TYR A 294 13.97 -0.93 25.58
CA TYR A 294 13.85 0.51 25.86
C TYR A 294 13.47 0.82 27.30
N ILE A 295 13.86 2.02 27.73
CA ILE A 295 13.44 2.64 28.99
C ILE A 295 12.65 3.90 28.64
N ILE A 296 11.44 4.02 29.19
CA ILE A 296 10.64 5.25 29.21
C ILE A 296 10.56 5.74 30.65
N LYS A 297 10.74 7.03 30.90
CA LYS A 297 10.45 7.67 32.17
C LYS A 297 9.55 8.88 31.98
N PHE A 298 8.31 8.75 32.43
CA PHE A 298 7.37 9.85 32.52
C PHE A 298 7.56 10.63 33.81
N THR A 299 7.36 11.94 33.76
CA THR A 299 7.22 12.82 34.92
C THR A 299 5.82 13.45 34.89
N TYR A 300 5.12 13.50 36.03
CA TYR A 300 3.78 14.07 36.11
C TYR A 300 3.49 14.67 37.49
N THR A 301 2.47 15.51 37.57
CA THR A 301 2.01 16.11 38.84
C THR A 301 0.78 15.39 39.36
N ASP A 302 0.80 15.04 40.64
CA ASP A 302 -0.31 14.46 41.41
C ASP A 302 -0.46 15.23 42.73
N ASN A 303 -1.62 15.85 42.96
CA ASN A 303 -1.91 16.68 44.13
C ASN A 303 -0.84 17.76 44.42
N GLY A 304 -0.26 18.34 43.36
CA GLY A 304 0.82 19.33 43.44
C GLY A 304 2.24 18.77 43.61
N VAL A 305 2.38 17.45 43.84
CA VAL A 305 3.67 16.77 43.99
C VAL A 305 4.12 16.19 42.64
N THR A 306 5.40 16.33 42.30
CA THR A 306 6.00 15.69 41.13
C THR A 306 6.24 14.20 41.42
N LYS A 307 5.64 13.34 40.60
CA LYS A 307 5.84 11.88 40.56
C LYS A 307 6.50 11.46 39.25
N TYR A 308 6.98 10.22 39.20
CA TYR A 308 7.46 9.59 37.97
C TYR A 308 6.87 8.18 37.82
N TYR A 309 6.71 7.77 36.56
CA TYR A 309 6.41 6.39 36.18
C TYR A 309 7.50 5.95 35.20
N GLN A 310 8.27 4.91 35.55
CA GLN A 310 9.33 4.37 34.70
C GLN A 310 8.94 2.98 34.21
N LEU A 311 9.15 2.73 32.92
CA LEU A 311 8.91 1.47 32.23
C LEU A 311 10.22 1.05 31.56
N THR A 312 10.73 -0.13 31.89
CA THR A 312 11.83 -0.79 31.17
C THR A 312 11.24 -2.00 30.45
N SER A 313 11.24 -2.01 29.13
CA SER A 313 10.55 -3.01 28.32
C SER A 313 11.53 -3.77 27.43
N THR A 314 11.31 -5.08 27.32
CA THR A 314 11.74 -5.89 26.18
C THR A 314 10.50 -6.23 25.37
N ASP A 315 10.47 -5.85 24.09
CA ASP A 315 9.25 -5.85 23.28
C ASP A 315 9.55 -6.47 21.90
N GLN A 316 8.90 -7.59 21.61
CA GLN A 316 8.99 -8.32 20.35
C GLN A 316 7.75 -7.95 19.51
N LEU A 317 7.99 -7.28 18.37
CA LEU A 317 6.95 -6.81 17.46
C LEU A 317 6.93 -7.68 16.20
N ILE A 318 5.79 -8.28 15.87
CA ILE A 318 5.62 -9.12 14.67
C ILE A 318 4.67 -8.47 13.66
N MET A 319 5.10 -8.29 12.40
CA MET A 319 4.38 -7.52 11.39
C MET A 319 3.04 -8.18 10.99
N GLN A 320 1.94 -7.57 11.43
CA GLN A 320 0.59 -8.04 11.13
C GLN A 320 0.18 -7.66 9.70
N SER A 321 0.34 -6.37 9.38
CA SER A 321 -0.22 -5.74 8.18
C SER A 321 0.52 -4.43 7.88
N ARG A 322 0.87 -4.18 6.61
CA ARG A 322 1.35 -2.86 6.14
C ARG A 322 0.24 -1.80 6.11
N ASN A 323 -1.02 -2.17 6.33
CA ASN A 323 -2.21 -1.30 6.20
C ASN A 323 -2.29 -0.62 4.83
N SER A 324 -2.00 -1.36 3.78
CA SER A 324 -2.14 -0.90 2.40
C SER A 324 -3.55 -1.16 1.89
N ALA A 325 -4.15 -0.12 1.31
CA ALA A 325 -5.45 -0.15 0.67
C ALA A 325 -5.40 0.70 -0.61
N ARG A 326 -6.40 0.56 -1.48
CA ARG A 326 -6.69 1.57 -2.48
C ARG A 326 -7.19 2.82 -1.77
N GLU A 327 -6.60 3.96 -2.09
CA GLU A 327 -7.00 5.28 -1.62
C GLU A 327 -7.25 6.20 -2.83
N ASP A 328 -8.34 6.95 -2.82
CA ASP A 328 -8.62 8.06 -3.74
C ASP A 328 -8.93 9.30 -2.86
N PHE A 329 -8.43 10.49 -3.22
CA PHE A 329 -8.63 11.71 -2.43
C PHE A 329 -9.82 12.54 -2.91
N THR A 330 -10.38 13.31 -1.98
CA THR A 330 -11.45 14.29 -2.18
C THR A 330 -10.90 15.72 -2.15
N TYR A 331 -11.56 16.64 -2.85
CA TYR A 331 -11.16 18.04 -2.91
C TYR A 331 -12.36 18.99 -3.03
N LYS A 332 -12.15 20.24 -2.65
CA LYS A 332 -13.06 21.39 -2.82
C LYS A 332 -12.48 22.38 -3.82
N LYS A 333 -13.32 23.24 -4.41
CA LYS A 333 -12.97 24.24 -5.43
C LYS A 333 -13.98 25.38 -5.43
#